data_AF-A0A146FCV6-F1
#
_entry.id   AF-A0A146FCV6-F1
#
_cell.length_a   1.000
_cell.length_b   1.000
_cell.length_c   1.000
_cell.angle_alpha   90.00
_cell.angle_beta   90.00
_cell.angle_gamma   90.00
#
_symmetry.space_group_name_H-M   'P 1'
#
loop_
_entity.id
_entity.type
_entity.pdbx_description
1 polymer ?
#
loop_
_entity_poly.entity_id
_entity_poly.type
_entity_poly.pdbx_seq_one_letter_code
_entity_poly.pdbx_strand_id
1 'polypeptide(L)'
;MSVPLFLRSALLPCRAVPGAYPRDSRSIVKTTPTRYNGLEQLPLPTSSRRRYATAASASPSVPVVPYSALTVGVPRETYPNERRVAVTPQNVSLLLKKGFSRVLVERGAGEEAKLHDQVYEQAGATLVDRGSIWSQSDIILKVRNPQQQGPIDEIGALRQGSTVISFLYPAQNKPLVEKLASRGVTSFAMDMIPRISRAQTYDALSSMANIAGYKAVLEASNHFGRFLTGQVTAAGKIPPGKVLVIGAGVAGLSAIASARRLGAIVRGFDTRSAAREQVQSLGAEFIEVDIQEEGSGQGGYAKEMSKEFIEAEMKLFMEQAREVDIIITTALIPGKPAPKLITKEMVAAMKPGSVIVDLAAEAGGNCEATIPGELTKFQDVTVIGMRLPSVK
;
A
#
# COMPACT_ATOMS: atom_id res chain seq x y z
N MET A 1 44.35 25.69 -35.38
CA MET A 1 44.57 24.30 -35.84
C MET A 1 43.22 23.70 -36.12
N SER A 2 42.95 23.44 -37.40
CA SER A 2 41.67 22.98 -37.94
C SER A 2 41.88 21.59 -38.54
N VAL A 3 41.19 20.56 -38.02
CA VAL A 3 40.99 19.22 -38.64
C VAL A 3 39.82 18.55 -37.88
N PRO A 4 38.97 17.68 -38.46
CA PRO A 4 38.05 17.91 -39.58
C PRO A 4 36.59 17.46 -39.27
N LEU A 5 35.62 17.96 -40.06
CA LEU A 5 34.25 17.44 -40.11
C LEU A 5 34.23 16.02 -40.71
N PHE A 6 33.99 14.99 -39.91
CA PHE A 6 33.31 13.76 -40.33
C PHE A 6 32.61 13.13 -39.10
N LEU A 7 31.42 12.57 -39.32
CA LEU A 7 30.47 12.01 -38.33
C LEU A 7 29.53 13.00 -37.61
N ARG A 8 28.82 13.83 -38.39
CA ARG A 8 27.44 14.25 -38.07
C ARG A 8 26.47 13.49 -38.97
N SER A 9 25.99 12.33 -38.54
CA SER A 9 24.81 11.68 -39.14
C SER A 9 24.23 10.59 -38.22
N ALA A 10 23.71 11.00 -37.07
CA ALA A 10 22.73 10.22 -36.31
C ALA A 10 22.00 11.21 -35.43
N LEU A 11 20.67 11.30 -35.60
CA LEU A 11 19.67 12.15 -34.92
C LEU A 11 18.92 13.07 -35.89
N LEU A 12 17.92 12.51 -36.58
CA LEU A 12 16.67 13.18 -36.97
C LEU A 12 15.55 12.10 -37.01
N PRO A 13 14.26 12.48 -36.86
CA PRO A 13 13.21 11.65 -36.29
C PRO A 13 12.46 10.81 -37.33
N CYS A 14 12.04 9.62 -36.92
CA CYS A 14 11.13 8.76 -37.68
C CYS A 14 9.79 9.47 -37.96
N ARG A 15 9.58 9.90 -39.20
CA ARG A 15 8.27 10.21 -39.77
C ARG A 15 7.68 8.93 -40.35
N ALA A 16 6.51 8.52 -39.87
CA ALA A 16 5.71 7.46 -40.47
C ALA A 16 4.97 8.01 -41.71
N VAL A 17 5.09 7.29 -42.84
CA VAL A 17 4.37 7.56 -44.10
C VAL A 17 3.23 6.54 -44.24
N PRO A 18 2.04 6.90 -44.75
CA PRO A 18 0.87 6.02 -44.81
C PRO A 18 0.90 5.13 -46.05
N GLY A 19 0.77 3.82 -45.85
CA GLY A 19 0.69 2.78 -46.89
C GLY A 19 -0.71 2.16 -46.97
N ALA A 20 -1.10 1.75 -48.18
CA ALA A 20 -2.47 1.57 -48.63
C ALA A 20 -2.89 0.10 -48.85
N TYR A 21 -4.19 -0.18 -48.62
CA TYR A 21 -5.08 -1.26 -49.13
C TYR A 21 -4.86 -2.74 -48.71
N PRO A 22 -5.86 -3.65 -48.84
CA PRO A 22 -7.29 -3.49 -49.24
C PRO A 22 -8.35 -4.08 -48.27
N ARG A 23 -9.62 -3.73 -48.54
CA ARG A 23 -10.83 -4.24 -47.89
C ARG A 23 -11.28 -5.57 -48.52
N ASP A 24 -11.44 -6.59 -47.70
CA ASP A 24 -12.25 -7.80 -47.97
C ASP A 24 -13.61 -7.66 -47.25
N SER A 25 -14.73 -8.22 -47.66
CA SER A 25 -15.27 -8.68 -48.94
C SER A 25 -16.76 -8.92 -48.63
N ARG A 26 -17.68 -8.22 -49.31
CA ARG A 26 -19.11 -8.53 -49.28
C ARG A 26 -19.51 -8.90 -50.69
N SER A 27 -19.70 -10.19 -50.91
CA SER A 27 -20.14 -10.79 -52.15
C SER A 27 -21.52 -10.28 -52.53
N ILE A 28 -21.60 -9.60 -53.68
CA ILE A 28 -22.85 -9.29 -54.38
C ILE A 28 -23.02 -10.39 -55.41
N VAL A 29 -23.97 -11.31 -55.18
CA VAL A 29 -24.45 -12.23 -56.22
C VAL A 29 -25.74 -11.63 -56.77
N LYS A 30 -25.67 -11.15 -58.03
CA LYS A 30 -26.85 -10.85 -58.84
C LYS A 30 -27.29 -12.14 -59.53
N THR A 31 -28.54 -12.55 -59.31
CA THR A 31 -29.22 -13.54 -60.15
C THR A 31 -30.54 -12.97 -60.68
N THR A 32 -30.66 -12.98 -62.00
CA THR A 32 -31.80 -12.55 -62.83
C THR A 32 -32.97 -13.55 -62.72
N PRO A 33 -34.22 -13.16 -63.06
CA PRO A 33 -35.42 -13.85 -62.59
C PRO A 33 -35.93 -14.90 -63.59
N THR A 34 -36.43 -16.02 -63.08
CA THR A 34 -37.25 -16.96 -63.86
C THR A 34 -38.50 -17.31 -63.06
N ARG A 35 -39.67 -16.98 -63.63
CA ARG A 35 -41.00 -17.28 -63.10
C ARG A 35 -41.24 -18.79 -63.14
N TYR A 36 -41.80 -19.36 -62.07
CA TYR A 36 -42.74 -20.48 -62.17
C TYR A 36 -43.88 -20.29 -61.16
N ASN A 37 -45.10 -20.47 -61.67
CA ASN A 37 -46.37 -20.34 -61.01
C ASN A 37 -46.65 -21.50 -60.04
N GLY A 38 -47.46 -21.22 -59.02
CA GLY A 38 -48.37 -22.18 -58.42
C GLY A 38 -47.94 -22.71 -57.05
N LEU A 39 -48.59 -22.21 -56.00
CA LEU A 39 -49.40 -23.00 -55.06
C LEU A 39 -49.92 -22.08 -53.93
N GLU A 40 -51.15 -22.37 -53.50
CA GLU A 40 -52.10 -21.50 -52.81
C GLU A 40 -51.74 -21.03 -51.40
N GLN A 41 -52.32 -19.90 -51.02
CA GLN A 41 -52.26 -19.24 -49.71
C GLN A 41 -53.05 -20.01 -48.64
N LEU A 42 -52.46 -20.17 -47.45
CA LEU A 42 -53.19 -20.42 -46.19
C LEU A 42 -52.93 -19.25 -45.22
N PRO A 43 -53.95 -18.67 -44.57
CA PRO A 43 -53.78 -17.51 -43.70
C PRO A 43 -53.22 -17.90 -42.32
N LEU A 44 -52.19 -17.17 -41.88
CA LEU A 44 -51.63 -17.26 -40.51
C LEU A 44 -52.48 -16.44 -39.52
N PRO A 45 -52.69 -16.92 -38.27
CA PRO A 45 -53.57 -16.29 -37.31
C PRO A 45 -53.00 -14.98 -36.72
N THR A 46 -53.88 -14.01 -36.48
CA THR A 46 -53.58 -12.70 -35.90
C THR A 46 -53.19 -12.78 -34.43
N SER A 47 -51.92 -12.53 -34.11
CA SER A 47 -51.46 -12.42 -32.71
C SER A 47 -51.85 -11.07 -32.11
N SER A 48 -52.64 -11.09 -31.04
CA SER A 48 -52.96 -9.93 -30.21
C SER A 48 -51.71 -9.37 -29.52
N ARG A 49 -51.32 -8.12 -29.84
CA ARG A 49 -50.26 -7.42 -29.09
C ARG A 49 -50.77 -7.04 -27.69
N ARG A 50 -50.50 -7.87 -26.69
CA ARG A 50 -50.53 -7.44 -25.28
C ARG A 50 -49.45 -6.37 -25.08
N ARG A 51 -49.88 -5.12 -24.86
CA ARG A 51 -48.99 -4.06 -24.35
C ARG A 51 -48.78 -4.33 -22.86
N TYR A 52 -47.60 -4.85 -22.50
CA TYR A 52 -47.16 -4.83 -21.11
C TYR A 52 -46.81 -3.38 -20.76
N ALA A 53 -47.62 -2.74 -19.94
CA ALA A 53 -47.25 -1.48 -19.32
C ALA A 53 -46.14 -1.75 -18.30
N THR A 54 -44.89 -1.50 -18.67
CA THR A 54 -43.79 -1.41 -17.70
C THR A 54 -43.93 -0.08 -16.95
N ALA A 55 -44.82 -0.03 -15.98
CA ALA A 55 -44.70 0.93 -14.89
C ALA A 55 -43.46 0.52 -14.09
N ALA A 56 -42.31 1.05 -14.47
CA ALA A 56 -41.12 0.99 -13.64
C ALA A 56 -41.46 1.73 -12.35
N SER A 57 -41.68 0.99 -11.26
CA SER A 57 -41.74 1.58 -9.92
C SER A 57 -40.40 2.28 -9.68
N ALA A 58 -40.43 3.61 -9.62
CA ALA A 58 -39.27 4.39 -9.25
C ALA A 58 -38.80 3.88 -7.89
N SER A 59 -37.60 3.28 -7.85
CA SER A 59 -36.94 2.96 -6.60
C SER A 59 -36.88 4.24 -5.75
N PRO A 60 -37.18 4.20 -4.44
CA PRO A 60 -37.10 5.38 -3.61
C PRO A 60 -35.71 5.99 -3.79
N SER A 61 -35.66 7.22 -4.31
CA SER A 61 -34.40 7.93 -4.52
C SER A 61 -33.71 8.05 -3.17
N VAL A 62 -32.58 7.38 -3.00
CA VAL A 62 -31.75 7.53 -1.80
C VAL A 62 -31.51 9.03 -1.63
N PRO A 63 -31.85 9.64 -0.48
CA PRO A 63 -31.65 11.07 -0.28
C PRO A 63 -30.16 11.40 -0.45
N VAL A 64 -29.84 12.24 -1.45
CA VAL A 64 -28.47 12.63 -1.77
C VAL A 64 -28.23 14.03 -1.21
N VAL A 65 -27.19 14.17 -0.39
CA VAL A 65 -26.70 15.48 0.05
C VAL A 65 -25.69 15.99 -0.98
N PRO A 66 -25.86 17.19 -1.55
CA PRO A 66 -24.90 17.74 -2.51
C PRO A 66 -23.58 18.06 -1.81
N TYR A 67 -22.45 17.93 -2.53
CA TYR A 67 -21.13 18.24 -1.98
C TYR A 67 -21.02 19.68 -1.45
N SER A 68 -21.73 20.64 -2.07
CA SER A 68 -21.75 22.04 -1.65
C SER A 68 -22.36 22.28 -0.27
N ALA A 69 -23.05 21.28 0.29
CA ALA A 69 -23.60 21.30 1.64
C ALA A 69 -22.73 20.50 2.64
N LEU A 70 -21.66 19.85 2.19
CA LEU A 70 -20.79 19.02 3.03
C LEU A 70 -19.47 19.71 3.34
N THR A 71 -19.05 19.59 4.60
CA THR A 71 -17.77 20.08 5.10
C THR A 71 -16.85 18.92 5.47
N VAL A 72 -15.62 18.95 4.96
CA VAL A 72 -14.57 17.98 5.26
C VAL A 72 -13.64 18.55 6.33
N GLY A 73 -13.39 17.81 7.40
CA GLY A 73 -12.48 18.18 8.48
C GLY A 73 -11.24 17.30 8.55
N VAL A 74 -10.09 17.93 8.76
CA VAL A 74 -8.78 17.29 8.93
C VAL A 74 -8.20 17.71 10.29
N PRO A 75 -8.47 16.96 11.37
CA PRO A 75 -7.92 17.25 12.68
C PRO A 75 -6.44 16.87 12.76
N ARG A 76 -5.73 17.44 13.74
CA ARG A 76 -4.36 17.06 14.07
C ARG A 76 -4.35 15.67 14.72
N GLU A 77 -3.37 14.84 14.37
CA GLU A 77 -3.20 13.56 15.05
C GLU A 77 -2.70 13.75 16.49
N THR A 78 -3.30 13.01 17.41
CA THR A 78 -3.04 13.11 18.86
C THR A 78 -2.21 11.96 19.40
N TYR A 79 -2.04 10.90 18.61
CA TYR A 79 -1.24 9.74 19.01
C TYR A 79 0.24 10.10 19.12
N PRO A 80 0.97 9.66 20.18
CA PRO A 80 2.38 9.98 20.36
C PRO A 80 3.24 9.64 19.14
N ASN A 81 4.09 10.58 18.72
CA ASN A 81 4.99 10.45 17.57
C ASN A 81 4.31 10.20 16.22
N GLU A 82 2.99 10.42 16.09
CA GLU A 82 2.33 10.42 14.78
C GLU A 82 2.66 11.73 14.05
N ARG A 83 3.31 11.59 12.88
CA ARG A 83 3.79 12.73 12.09
C ARG A 83 3.03 12.93 10.79
N ARG A 84 2.16 11.99 10.43
CA ARG A 84 1.36 12.06 9.21
C ARG A 84 0.13 12.93 9.42
N VAL A 85 -0.43 13.38 8.31
CA VAL A 85 -1.70 14.11 8.24
C VAL A 85 -2.56 13.47 7.15
N ALA A 86 -3.87 13.41 7.36
CA ALA A 86 -4.77 12.68 6.46
C ALA A 86 -4.89 13.30 5.06
N VAL A 87 -4.65 14.61 4.93
CA VAL A 87 -4.82 15.36 3.69
C VAL A 87 -3.66 16.32 3.49
N THR A 88 -3.08 16.32 2.29
CA THR A 88 -2.06 17.28 1.85
C THR A 88 -2.71 18.51 1.19
N PRO A 89 -2.01 19.65 1.08
CA PRO A 89 -2.53 20.85 0.41
C PRO A 89 -3.02 20.58 -1.02
N GLN A 90 -2.34 19.73 -1.79
CA GLN A 90 -2.78 19.36 -3.14
C GLN A 90 -4.16 18.68 -3.13
N ASN A 91 -4.40 17.81 -2.13
CA ASN A 91 -5.67 17.11 -1.98
C ASN A 91 -6.78 18.03 -1.46
N VAL A 92 -6.45 19.08 -0.69
CA VAL A 92 -7.41 20.13 -0.33
C VAL A 92 -7.98 20.79 -1.58
N SER A 93 -7.13 21.26 -2.50
CA SER A 93 -7.59 21.90 -3.73
C SER A 93 -8.40 20.94 -4.61
N LEU A 94 -8.06 19.65 -4.61
CA LEU A 94 -8.84 18.63 -5.32
C LEU A 94 -10.25 18.47 -4.73
N LEU A 95 -10.39 18.42 -3.41
CA LEU A 95 -11.69 18.31 -2.74
C LEU A 95 -12.55 19.53 -3.02
N LEU A 96 -12.00 20.74 -2.92
CA LEU A 96 -12.73 21.97 -3.26
C LEU A 96 -13.17 21.97 -4.72
N LYS A 97 -12.30 21.55 -5.66
CA LYS A 97 -12.64 21.42 -7.09
C LYS A 97 -13.74 20.38 -7.36
N LYS A 98 -13.87 19.34 -6.52
CA LYS A 98 -14.97 18.37 -6.59
C LYS A 98 -16.31 18.95 -6.14
N GLY A 99 -16.31 20.09 -5.45
CA GLY A 99 -17.50 20.81 -5.05
C GLY A 99 -17.85 20.70 -3.55
N PHE A 100 -16.93 20.22 -2.71
CA PHE A 100 -17.12 20.28 -1.26
C PHE A 100 -17.18 21.75 -0.81
N SER A 101 -18.13 22.07 0.08
CA SER A 101 -18.38 23.44 0.53
C SER A 101 -17.13 24.08 1.12
N ARG A 102 -16.52 23.36 2.07
CA ARG A 102 -15.35 23.81 2.83
C ARG A 102 -14.49 22.61 3.18
N VAL A 103 -13.18 22.84 3.21
CA VAL A 103 -12.21 21.93 3.80
C VAL A 103 -11.61 22.63 5.01
N LEU A 104 -11.92 22.13 6.19
CA LEU A 104 -11.41 22.62 7.46
C LEU A 104 -10.15 21.84 7.83
N VAL A 105 -9.12 22.53 8.26
CA VAL A 105 -7.87 21.93 8.74
C VAL A 105 -7.58 22.50 10.13
N GLU A 106 -7.30 21.64 11.11
CA GLU A 106 -6.88 22.10 12.43
C GLU A 106 -5.51 22.78 12.33
N ARG A 107 -5.35 23.94 12.99
CA ARG A 107 -4.07 24.65 13.03
C ARG A 107 -2.95 23.75 13.54
N GLY A 108 -1.85 23.68 12.80
CA GLY A 108 -0.70 22.83 13.09
C GLY A 108 -0.92 21.34 12.81
N ALA A 109 -2.00 20.93 12.13
CA ALA A 109 -2.24 19.53 11.78
C ALA A 109 -1.13 18.93 10.91
N GLY A 110 -0.54 19.73 10.01
CA GLY A 110 0.52 19.30 9.09
C GLY A 110 1.95 19.59 9.55
N GLU A 111 2.15 20.18 10.74
CA GLU A 111 3.47 20.70 11.16
C GLU A 111 4.53 19.59 11.23
N GLU A 112 4.17 18.44 11.81
CA GLU A 112 5.06 17.27 11.88
C GLU A 112 5.35 16.66 10.49
N ALA A 113 4.42 16.80 9.54
CA ALA A 113 4.59 16.40 8.14
C ALA A 113 5.37 17.44 7.31
N LYS A 114 5.84 18.53 7.94
CA LYS A 114 6.49 19.67 7.27
C LYS A 114 5.56 20.30 6.22
N LEU A 115 4.30 20.48 6.60
CA LEU A 115 3.26 21.14 5.84
C LEU A 115 2.66 22.23 6.73
N HIS A 116 3.22 23.43 6.64
CA HIS A 116 2.81 24.56 7.47
C HIS A 116 1.39 25.04 7.13
N ASP A 117 0.73 25.64 8.10
CA ASP A 117 -0.62 26.21 7.98
C ASP A 117 -0.81 27.10 6.73
N GLN A 118 0.20 27.91 6.38
CA GLN A 118 0.16 28.81 5.22
C GLN A 118 -0.07 28.07 3.89
N VAL A 119 0.51 26.87 3.71
CA VAL A 119 0.32 26.12 2.45
C VAL A 119 -1.08 25.52 2.34
N TYR A 120 -1.76 25.29 3.46
CA TYR A 120 -3.17 24.88 3.48
C TYR A 120 -4.11 26.05 3.15
N GLU A 121 -3.85 27.23 3.70
CA GLU A 121 -4.62 28.45 3.38
C GLU A 121 -4.49 28.80 1.89
N GLN A 122 -3.28 28.74 1.33
CA GLN A 122 -3.03 28.95 -0.10
C GLN A 122 -3.75 27.93 -0.98
N ALA A 123 -3.93 26.70 -0.49
CA ALA A 123 -4.67 25.66 -1.19
C ALA A 123 -6.21 25.81 -1.09
N GLY A 124 -6.69 26.77 -0.30
CA GLY A 124 -8.11 27.09 -0.10
C GLY A 124 -8.75 26.47 1.13
N ALA A 125 -7.98 25.83 2.02
CA ALA A 125 -8.51 25.34 3.29
C ALA A 125 -8.87 26.49 4.23
N THR A 126 -9.87 26.30 5.09
CA THR A 126 -10.09 27.17 6.24
C THR A 126 -9.42 26.59 7.47
N LEU A 127 -8.47 27.33 8.05
CA LEU A 127 -7.85 26.92 9.31
C LEU A 127 -8.76 27.21 10.50
N VAL A 128 -8.94 26.21 11.35
CA VAL A 128 -9.82 26.28 12.52
C VAL A 128 -9.12 25.77 13.78
N ASP A 129 -9.65 26.13 14.94
CA ASP A 129 -9.25 25.52 16.21
C ASP A 129 -9.80 24.10 16.35
N ARG A 130 -9.29 23.39 17.35
CA ARG A 130 -9.66 22.00 17.62
C ARG A 130 -11.13 21.82 17.97
N GLY A 131 -11.80 22.72 18.67
CA GLY A 131 -13.22 22.55 18.99
C GLY A 131 -14.10 22.70 17.74
N SER A 132 -13.75 23.67 16.90
CA SER A 132 -14.45 23.95 15.64
C SER A 132 -14.36 22.81 14.62
N ILE A 133 -13.23 22.08 14.55
CA ILE A 133 -13.07 21.01 13.55
C ILE A 133 -14.12 19.89 13.74
N TRP A 134 -14.37 19.48 14.99
CA TRP A 134 -15.27 18.36 15.28
C TRP A 134 -16.75 18.75 15.22
N SER A 135 -17.06 20.00 15.55
CA SER A 135 -18.44 20.50 15.57
C SER A 135 -18.97 20.89 14.17
N GLN A 136 -18.10 21.41 13.29
CA GLN A 136 -18.49 21.94 11.99
C GLN A 136 -18.32 20.94 10.82
N SER A 137 -17.65 19.81 11.03
CA SER A 137 -17.38 18.86 9.95
C SER A 137 -18.44 17.78 9.83
N ASP A 138 -18.89 17.52 8.61
CA ASP A 138 -19.79 16.40 8.29
C ASP A 138 -18.98 15.13 7.99
N ILE A 139 -17.78 15.28 7.42
CA ILE A 139 -16.83 14.20 7.13
C ILE A 139 -15.50 14.49 7.82
N ILE A 140 -15.03 13.59 8.67
CA ILE A 140 -13.71 13.65 9.31
C ILE A 140 -12.76 12.68 8.61
N LEU A 141 -11.61 13.18 8.17
CA LEU A 141 -10.53 12.39 7.60
C LEU A 141 -9.38 12.34 8.61
N LYS A 142 -9.07 11.14 9.10
CA LYS A 142 -7.96 10.88 10.01
C LYS A 142 -7.08 9.76 9.48
N VAL A 143 -5.83 9.74 9.95
CA VAL A 143 -4.93 8.63 9.72
C VAL A 143 -5.28 7.51 10.69
N ARG A 144 -5.19 7.76 11.99
CA ARG A 144 -5.47 6.77 13.02
C ARG A 144 -6.93 6.81 13.46
N ASN A 145 -7.36 5.76 14.14
CA ASN A 145 -8.69 5.71 14.73
C ASN A 145 -8.90 6.89 15.71
N PRO A 146 -10.13 7.38 15.87
CA PRO A 146 -10.46 8.36 16.88
C PRO A 146 -10.01 7.91 18.28
N GLN A 147 -9.29 8.78 18.99
CA GLN A 147 -8.75 8.50 20.32
C GLN A 147 -9.70 8.98 21.41
N GLN A 148 -9.89 8.18 22.46
CA GLN A 148 -10.61 8.61 23.66
C GLN A 148 -9.67 9.17 24.72
N GLN A 149 -8.44 8.65 24.75
CA GLN A 149 -7.39 9.05 25.65
C GLN A 149 -6.50 10.03 24.89
N GLY A 150 -6.55 11.30 25.29
CA GLY A 150 -5.86 12.38 24.63
C GLY A 150 -6.33 13.74 25.14
N PRO A 151 -6.00 14.84 24.43
CA PRO A 151 -6.41 16.17 24.85
C PRO A 151 -7.93 16.41 24.77
N ILE A 152 -8.65 15.56 24.04
CA ILE A 152 -10.11 15.54 23.92
C ILE A 152 -10.58 14.11 23.68
N ASP A 153 -11.78 13.75 24.14
CA ASP A 153 -12.47 12.55 23.69
C ASP A 153 -12.98 12.76 22.26
N GLU A 154 -12.20 12.31 21.27
CA GLU A 154 -12.51 12.52 19.84
C GLU A 154 -13.82 11.83 19.45
N ILE A 155 -14.13 10.66 20.03
CA ILE A 155 -15.41 9.98 19.79
C ILE A 155 -16.56 10.82 20.36
N GLY A 156 -16.36 11.35 21.57
CA GLY A 156 -17.27 12.26 22.26
C GLY A 156 -17.45 13.61 21.56
N ALA A 157 -16.53 14.00 20.68
CA ALA A 157 -16.57 15.25 19.93
C ALA A 157 -17.23 15.11 18.56
N LEU A 158 -17.30 13.90 17.99
CA LEU A 158 -17.93 13.65 16.69
C LEU A 158 -19.40 14.08 16.69
N ARG A 159 -19.82 14.76 15.62
CA ARG A 159 -21.22 15.10 15.39
C ARG A 159 -22.04 13.85 15.09
N GLN A 160 -23.24 13.77 15.63
CA GLN A 160 -24.18 12.67 15.32
C GLN A 160 -24.50 12.67 13.82
N GLY A 161 -24.47 11.50 13.17
CA GLY A 161 -24.67 11.39 11.72
C GLY A 161 -23.47 11.77 10.86
N SER A 162 -22.33 12.16 11.46
CA SER A 162 -21.10 12.43 10.70
C SER A 162 -20.50 11.16 10.12
N THR A 163 -19.61 11.33 9.14
CA THR A 163 -18.81 10.26 8.55
C THR A 163 -17.36 10.37 9.03
N VAL A 164 -16.75 9.27 9.44
CA VAL A 164 -15.31 9.20 9.75
C VAL A 164 -14.61 8.21 8.82
N ILE A 165 -13.48 8.63 8.24
CA ILE A 165 -12.63 7.78 7.40
C ILE A 165 -11.24 7.75 8.04
N SER A 166 -10.83 6.57 8.49
CA SER A 166 -9.53 6.35 9.14
C SER A 166 -9.20 4.86 9.20
N PHE A 167 -8.00 4.50 9.67
CA PHE A 167 -7.75 3.14 10.13
C PHE A 167 -8.55 2.87 11.41
N LEU A 168 -9.28 1.75 11.48
CA LEU A 168 -10.11 1.39 12.64
C LEU A 168 -9.73 0.06 13.26
N TYR A 169 -9.27 -0.92 12.47
CA TYR A 169 -8.96 -2.27 12.94
C TYR A 169 -10.13 -2.89 13.72
N PRO A 170 -11.32 -3.03 13.09
CA PRO A 170 -12.57 -3.33 13.80
C PRO A 170 -12.57 -4.69 14.51
N ALA A 171 -11.78 -5.66 14.01
CA ALA A 171 -11.63 -6.97 14.63
C ALA A 171 -10.91 -6.89 15.99
N GLN A 172 -9.95 -5.97 16.13
CA GLN A 172 -9.18 -5.76 17.37
C GLN A 172 -9.85 -4.74 18.30
N ASN A 173 -10.56 -3.75 17.73
CA ASN A 173 -11.12 -2.62 18.45
C ASN A 173 -12.65 -2.65 18.51
N LYS A 174 -13.24 -3.79 18.88
CA LYS A 174 -14.71 -3.91 19.01
C LYS A 174 -15.36 -2.81 19.88
N PRO A 175 -14.79 -2.44 21.06
CA PRO A 175 -15.37 -1.36 21.88
C PRO A 175 -15.39 0.00 21.19
N LEU A 176 -14.42 0.31 20.31
CA LEU A 176 -14.40 1.55 19.53
C LEU A 176 -15.57 1.57 18.53
N VAL A 177 -15.77 0.45 17.82
CA VAL A 177 -16.84 0.31 16.82
C VAL A 177 -18.21 0.45 17.47
N GLU A 178 -18.43 -0.17 18.63
CA GLU A 178 -19.69 -0.06 19.39
C GLU A 178 -19.97 1.39 19.82
N LYS A 179 -18.94 2.15 20.23
CA LYS A 179 -19.10 3.56 20.60
C LYS A 179 -19.44 4.44 19.39
N LEU A 180 -18.75 4.24 18.25
CA LEU A 180 -19.09 4.96 17.01
C LEU A 180 -20.54 4.67 16.57
N ALA A 181 -20.96 3.41 16.67
CA ALA A 181 -22.32 2.99 16.37
C ALA A 181 -23.35 3.63 17.32
N SER A 182 -23.08 3.65 18.64
CA SER A 182 -23.97 4.27 19.63
C SER A 182 -24.20 5.76 19.39
N ARG A 183 -23.25 6.42 18.73
CA ARG A 183 -23.30 7.84 18.37
C ARG A 183 -23.91 8.11 16.99
N GLY A 184 -24.32 7.05 16.27
CA GLY A 184 -24.87 7.16 14.93
C GLY A 184 -23.88 7.71 13.90
N VAL A 185 -22.58 7.45 14.08
CA VAL A 185 -21.52 7.85 13.14
C VAL A 185 -21.37 6.77 12.08
N THR A 186 -21.28 7.18 10.81
CA THR A 186 -20.90 6.28 9.71
C THR A 186 -19.38 6.20 9.62
N SER A 187 -18.80 5.00 9.63
CA SER A 187 -17.34 4.87 9.65
C SER A 187 -16.83 3.98 8.51
N PHE A 188 -15.84 4.47 7.77
CA PHE A 188 -15.12 3.69 6.76
C PHE A 188 -13.73 3.32 7.28
N ALA A 189 -13.51 2.03 7.52
CA ALA A 189 -12.23 1.48 7.93
C ALA A 189 -11.30 1.31 6.73
N MET A 190 -10.22 2.09 6.65
CA MET A 190 -9.25 2.03 5.56
C MET A 190 -8.49 0.70 5.51
N ASP A 191 -8.39 0.00 6.64
CA ASP A 191 -7.81 -1.36 6.75
C ASP A 191 -8.74 -2.48 6.21
N MET A 192 -10.03 -2.20 6.03
CA MET A 192 -11.01 -3.18 5.54
C MET A 192 -11.30 -3.05 4.04
N ILE A 193 -10.50 -2.29 3.30
CA ILE A 193 -10.64 -2.16 1.86
C ILE A 193 -10.37 -3.53 1.20
N PRO A 194 -11.32 -4.06 0.40
CA PRO A 194 -11.16 -5.36 -0.20
C PRO A 194 -10.01 -5.36 -1.21
N ARG A 195 -9.17 -6.40 -1.17
CA ARG A 195 -8.04 -6.58 -2.09
C ARG A 195 -8.50 -7.09 -3.46
N ILE A 196 -9.19 -6.23 -4.21
CA ILE A 196 -9.69 -6.46 -5.57
C ILE A 196 -9.21 -5.37 -6.52
N SER A 197 -9.09 -5.67 -7.81
CA SER A 197 -8.45 -4.77 -8.79
C SER A 197 -9.03 -3.35 -8.80
N ARG A 198 -10.35 -3.20 -8.71
CA ARG A 198 -11.01 -1.87 -8.70
C ARG A 198 -10.75 -1.03 -7.44
N ALA A 199 -10.27 -1.66 -6.37
CA ALA A 199 -10.07 -1.02 -5.07
C ALA A 199 -8.59 -0.72 -4.76
N GLN A 200 -7.65 -1.15 -5.62
CA GLN A 200 -6.21 -1.00 -5.42
C GLN A 200 -5.78 0.46 -5.20
N THR A 201 -6.42 1.41 -5.88
CA THR A 201 -6.12 2.85 -5.73
C THR A 201 -6.47 3.41 -4.35
N TYR A 202 -7.30 2.70 -3.58
CA TYR A 202 -7.71 3.10 -2.23
C TYR A 202 -6.96 2.32 -1.14
N ASP A 203 -6.13 1.34 -1.50
CA ASP A 203 -5.43 0.49 -0.52
C ASP A 203 -4.32 1.27 0.22
N ALA A 204 -4.72 1.81 1.37
CA ALA A 204 -3.83 2.54 2.26
C ALA A 204 -2.79 1.63 2.92
N LEU A 205 -3.10 0.35 3.16
CA LEU A 205 -2.15 -0.60 3.77
C LEU A 205 -0.99 -0.87 2.82
N SER A 206 -1.27 -1.09 1.53
CA SER A 206 -0.22 -1.26 0.52
C SER A 206 0.64 0.00 0.37
N SER A 207 0.04 1.18 0.40
CA SER A 207 0.77 2.45 0.37
C SER A 207 1.73 2.60 1.57
N MET A 208 1.23 2.32 2.78
CA MET A 208 2.04 2.41 4.00
C MET A 208 3.13 1.33 4.05
N ALA A 209 2.83 0.10 3.62
CA ALA A 209 3.78 -1.00 3.53
C ALA A 209 4.93 -0.67 2.58
N ASN A 210 4.63 -0.07 1.42
CA ASN A 210 5.64 0.34 0.45
C ASN A 210 6.61 1.39 1.05
N ILE A 211 6.08 2.39 1.76
CA ILE A 211 6.90 3.41 2.45
C ILE A 211 7.74 2.76 3.56
N ALA A 212 7.16 1.85 4.35
CA ALA A 212 7.85 1.14 5.42
C ALA A 212 9.03 0.32 4.90
N GLY A 213 8.85 -0.42 3.80
CA GLY A 213 9.92 -1.20 3.17
C GLY A 213 11.09 -0.35 2.67
N TYR A 214 10.79 0.77 2.00
CA TYR A 214 11.82 1.73 1.57
C TYR A 214 12.57 2.31 2.77
N LYS A 215 11.82 2.78 3.78
CA LYS A 215 12.41 3.41 4.96
C LYS A 215 13.22 2.42 5.80
N ALA A 216 12.82 1.15 5.87
CA ALA A 216 13.56 0.10 6.57
C ALA A 216 15.01 -0.01 6.07
N VAL A 217 15.20 0.04 4.75
CA VAL A 217 16.53 -0.01 4.14
C VAL A 217 17.36 1.22 4.48
N LEU A 218 16.74 2.41 4.48
CA LEU A 218 17.43 3.65 4.84
C LEU A 218 17.84 3.66 6.31
N GLU A 219 16.96 3.23 7.22
CA GLU A 219 17.28 3.11 8.64
C GLU A 219 18.38 2.08 8.86
N ALA A 220 18.29 0.92 8.19
CA ALA A 220 19.35 -0.08 8.24
C ALA A 220 20.70 0.50 7.79
N SER A 221 20.71 1.22 6.66
CA SER A 221 21.93 1.87 6.14
C SER A 221 22.49 2.95 7.05
N ASN A 222 21.64 3.67 7.79
CA ASN A 222 22.08 4.72 8.71
C ASN A 222 22.80 4.15 9.95
N HIS A 223 22.41 2.94 10.36
CA HIS A 223 23.01 2.24 11.50
C HIS A 223 24.11 1.25 11.10
N PHE A 224 24.22 0.92 9.80
CA PHE A 224 25.21 0.00 9.29
C PHE A 224 26.55 0.71 9.01
N GLY A 225 27.63 0.24 9.64
CA GLY A 225 28.93 0.89 9.60
C GLY A 225 29.76 0.65 8.32
N ARG A 226 29.20 0.01 7.29
CA ARG A 226 29.89 -0.34 6.03
C ARG A 226 29.07 0.07 4.82
N PHE A 227 29.72 0.15 3.66
CA PHE A 227 29.00 0.42 2.41
C PHE A 227 28.12 -0.76 1.99
N LEU A 228 26.89 -0.46 1.56
CA LEU A 228 26.04 -1.44 0.88
C LEU A 228 26.51 -1.69 -0.55
N THR A 229 27.01 -0.65 -1.22
CA THR A 229 27.57 -0.75 -2.56
C THR A 229 29.00 -1.29 -2.50
N GLY A 230 29.30 -2.32 -3.29
CA GLY A 230 30.67 -2.77 -3.50
C GLY A 230 31.46 -1.76 -4.32
N GLN A 231 32.68 -1.43 -3.89
CA GLN A 231 33.52 -0.43 -4.53
C GLN A 231 34.98 -0.87 -4.60
N VAL A 232 35.67 -0.50 -5.67
CA VAL A 232 37.13 -0.60 -5.77
C VAL A 232 37.70 0.78 -5.56
N THR A 233 38.53 0.93 -4.53
CA THR A 233 39.15 2.21 -4.15
C THR A 233 40.67 2.06 -4.17
N ALA A 234 41.39 3.18 -4.04
CA ALA A 234 42.85 3.15 -3.86
C ALA A 234 43.29 2.34 -2.63
N ALA A 235 42.46 2.27 -1.59
CA ALA A 235 42.72 1.51 -0.36
C ALA A 235 42.35 0.02 -0.46
N GLY A 236 41.83 -0.44 -1.61
CA GLY A 236 41.45 -1.83 -1.85
C GLY A 236 39.98 -2.01 -2.27
N LYS A 237 39.59 -3.28 -2.40
CA LYS A 237 38.25 -3.69 -2.80
C LYS A 237 37.35 -3.90 -1.58
N ILE A 238 36.26 -3.15 -1.53
CA ILE A 238 35.22 -3.28 -0.51
C ILE A 238 34.09 -4.12 -1.11
N PRO A 239 33.78 -5.31 -0.54
CA PRO A 239 32.68 -6.12 -1.03
C PRO A 239 31.33 -5.46 -0.70
N PRO A 240 30.28 -5.67 -1.53
CA PRO A 240 28.94 -5.18 -1.25
C PRO A 240 28.37 -5.82 0.02
N GLY A 241 27.50 -5.09 0.70
CA GLY A 241 26.72 -5.63 1.81
C GLY A 241 25.71 -6.68 1.35
N LYS A 242 25.41 -7.64 2.21
CA LYS A 242 24.40 -8.68 1.98
C LYS A 242 23.16 -8.40 2.82
N VAL A 243 21.99 -8.34 2.18
CA VAL A 243 20.69 -8.08 2.83
C VAL A 243 19.78 -9.28 2.64
N LEU A 244 19.21 -9.79 3.73
CA LEU A 244 18.12 -10.78 3.70
C LEU A 244 16.80 -10.08 3.98
N VAL A 245 15.78 -10.35 3.17
CA VAL A 245 14.40 -9.89 3.40
C VAL A 245 13.49 -11.11 3.62
N ILE A 246 12.85 -11.17 4.79
CA ILE A 246 11.96 -12.25 5.20
C ILE A 246 10.52 -11.78 5.09
N GLY A 247 9.80 -12.35 4.12
CA GLY A 247 8.50 -11.91 3.65
C GLY A 247 8.63 -11.03 2.41
N ALA A 248 8.00 -11.43 1.32
CA ALA A 248 7.94 -10.71 0.04
C ALA A 248 6.50 -10.23 -0.24
N GLY A 249 5.89 -9.60 0.78
CA GLY A 249 4.73 -8.73 0.60
C GLY A 249 5.13 -7.36 0.03
N VAL A 250 4.21 -6.39 0.04
CA VAL A 250 4.49 -5.04 -0.49
C VAL A 250 5.68 -4.37 0.20
N ALA A 251 5.78 -4.48 1.54
CA ALA A 251 6.92 -3.96 2.29
C ALA A 251 8.23 -4.68 1.94
N GLY A 252 8.21 -6.01 1.88
CA GLY A 252 9.38 -6.82 1.52
C GLY A 252 9.89 -6.53 0.12
N LEU A 253 9.01 -6.48 -0.88
CA LEU A 253 9.38 -6.15 -2.26
C LEU A 253 9.94 -4.73 -2.38
N SER A 254 9.38 -3.77 -1.65
CA SER A 254 9.92 -2.40 -1.58
C SER A 254 11.31 -2.38 -0.95
N ALA A 255 11.52 -3.13 0.13
CA ALA A 255 12.84 -3.27 0.78
C ALA A 255 13.85 -3.93 -0.17
N ILE A 256 13.47 -5.00 -0.87
CA ILE A 256 14.31 -5.67 -1.87
C ILE A 256 14.73 -4.70 -2.96
N ALA A 257 13.77 -4.01 -3.59
CA ALA A 257 14.06 -3.04 -4.65
C ALA A 257 14.97 -1.91 -4.16
N SER A 258 14.75 -1.42 -2.94
CA SER A 258 15.53 -0.32 -2.35
C SER A 258 16.96 -0.75 -2.01
N ALA A 259 17.14 -1.91 -1.39
CA ALA A 259 18.46 -2.46 -1.08
C ALA A 259 19.27 -2.77 -2.35
N ARG A 260 18.62 -3.31 -3.39
CA ARG A 260 19.25 -3.54 -4.70
C ARG A 260 19.70 -2.22 -5.35
N ARG A 261 18.89 -1.16 -5.28
CA ARG A 261 19.26 0.17 -5.78
C ARG A 261 20.47 0.78 -5.05
N LEU A 262 20.66 0.44 -3.77
CA LEU A 262 21.86 0.81 -3.01
C LEU A 262 23.08 -0.08 -3.29
N GLY A 263 22.98 -1.03 -4.23
CA GLY A 263 24.09 -1.88 -4.66
C GLY A 263 24.37 -3.08 -3.76
N ALA A 264 23.46 -3.41 -2.84
CA ALA A 264 23.58 -4.60 -2.01
C ALA A 264 23.30 -5.89 -2.79
N ILE A 265 23.86 -7.00 -2.32
CA ILE A 265 23.42 -8.35 -2.70
C ILE A 265 22.19 -8.65 -1.84
N VAL A 266 21.05 -8.94 -2.49
CA VAL A 266 19.78 -9.14 -1.77
C VAL A 266 19.29 -10.55 -1.96
N ARG A 267 18.93 -11.18 -0.84
CA ARG A 267 18.26 -12.48 -0.75
C ARG A 267 16.85 -12.26 -0.22
N GLY A 268 15.86 -12.92 -0.78
CA GLY A 268 14.47 -12.83 -0.38
C GLY A 268 13.90 -14.20 -0.05
N PHE A 269 13.07 -14.27 0.99
CA PHE A 269 12.35 -15.48 1.39
C PHE A 269 10.86 -15.18 1.53
N ASP A 270 10.00 -16.07 1.06
CA ASP A 270 8.56 -16.05 1.31
C ASP A 270 8.01 -17.47 1.19
N THR A 271 6.99 -17.81 1.98
CA THR A 271 6.35 -19.14 1.94
C THR A 271 5.43 -19.32 0.73
N ARG A 272 5.10 -18.24 0.01
CA ARG A 272 4.24 -18.27 -1.17
C ARG A 272 5.08 -18.42 -2.43
N SER A 273 4.75 -19.44 -3.22
CA SER A 273 5.39 -19.71 -4.52
C SER A 273 5.31 -18.53 -5.50
N ALA A 274 4.20 -17.79 -5.51
CA ALA A 274 3.99 -16.61 -6.37
C ALA A 274 4.98 -15.46 -6.07
N ALA A 275 5.52 -15.39 -4.86
CA ALA A 275 6.48 -14.37 -4.50
C ALA A 275 7.87 -14.60 -5.11
N ARG A 276 8.21 -15.85 -5.48
CA ARG A 276 9.50 -16.21 -6.11
C ARG A 276 9.77 -15.38 -7.35
N GLU A 277 8.82 -15.38 -8.29
CA GLU A 277 8.96 -14.65 -9.57
C GLU A 277 9.09 -13.13 -9.31
N GLN A 278 8.33 -12.61 -8.35
CA GLN A 278 8.38 -11.19 -7.98
C GLN A 278 9.75 -10.80 -7.43
N VAL A 279 10.32 -11.59 -6.51
CA VAL A 279 11.66 -11.37 -5.94
C VAL A 279 12.74 -11.44 -7.02
N GLN A 280 12.68 -12.45 -7.89
CA GLN A 280 13.65 -12.64 -8.98
C GLN A 280 13.56 -11.51 -10.01
N SER A 281 12.36 -11.01 -10.33
CA SER A 281 12.16 -9.88 -11.26
C SER A 281 12.81 -8.58 -10.77
N LEU A 282 12.97 -8.42 -9.45
CA LEU A 282 13.69 -7.31 -8.82
C LEU A 282 15.20 -7.54 -8.74
N GLY A 283 15.69 -8.68 -9.26
CA GLY A 283 17.10 -9.05 -9.30
C GLY A 283 17.67 -9.49 -7.95
N ALA A 284 16.82 -10.01 -7.06
CA ALA A 284 17.23 -10.64 -5.81
C ALA A 284 17.21 -12.17 -5.93
N GLU A 285 18.08 -12.82 -5.16
CA GLU A 285 18.13 -14.28 -5.03
C GLU A 285 16.95 -14.73 -4.16
N PHE A 286 16.12 -15.65 -4.66
CA PHE A 286 15.06 -16.26 -3.85
C PHE A 286 15.62 -17.48 -3.14
N ILE A 287 15.63 -17.46 -1.80
CA ILE A 287 16.08 -18.60 -0.99
C ILE A 287 14.90 -19.49 -0.64
N GLU A 288 15.14 -20.79 -0.57
CA GLU A 288 14.09 -21.81 -0.48
C GLU A 288 14.42 -22.82 0.61
N VAL A 289 13.39 -23.39 1.21
CA VAL A 289 13.52 -24.55 2.09
C VAL A 289 13.45 -25.81 1.22
N ASP A 290 14.22 -26.83 1.56
CA ASP A 290 14.22 -28.13 0.85
C ASP A 290 12.86 -28.84 0.89
N ILE A 291 11.98 -28.46 1.83
CA ILE A 291 10.64 -29.01 2.00
C ILE A 291 9.64 -28.18 1.18
N GLN A 292 9.05 -28.80 0.15
CA GLN A 292 8.02 -28.17 -0.67
C GLN A 292 6.65 -28.25 0.01
N GLU A 293 6.25 -27.17 0.68
CA GLU A 293 4.90 -26.97 1.19
C GLU A 293 4.35 -25.61 0.71
N GLU A 294 3.09 -25.57 0.26
CA GLU A 294 2.50 -24.34 -0.24
C GLU A 294 1.88 -23.50 0.88
N GLY A 295 2.48 -22.33 1.16
CA GLY A 295 2.04 -21.39 2.19
C GLY A 295 0.95 -20.39 1.78
N SER A 296 0.39 -20.52 0.58
CA SER A 296 -0.66 -19.62 0.06
C SER A 296 -1.96 -19.71 0.88
N GLY A 297 -2.40 -18.58 1.44
CA GLY A 297 -3.68 -18.39 2.13
C GLY A 297 -4.67 -17.52 1.34
N GLN A 298 -5.80 -17.17 1.96
CA GLN A 298 -6.83 -16.36 1.31
C GLN A 298 -6.38 -14.90 1.11
N GLY A 299 -6.75 -14.29 -0.02
CA GLY A 299 -6.50 -12.87 -0.28
C GLY A 299 -5.02 -12.49 -0.45
N GLY A 300 -4.17 -13.46 -0.79
CA GLY A 300 -2.72 -13.27 -0.97
C GLY A 300 -1.92 -13.26 0.33
N TYR A 301 -2.53 -13.55 1.48
CA TYR A 301 -1.83 -13.73 2.75
C TYR A 301 -1.23 -15.15 2.89
N ALA A 302 -0.28 -15.32 3.80
CA ALA A 302 0.27 -16.62 4.14
C ALA A 302 -0.61 -17.38 5.16
N LYS A 303 -0.54 -18.71 5.16
CA LYS A 303 -1.10 -19.59 6.19
C LYS A 303 0.00 -20.09 7.15
N GLU A 304 -0.39 -20.67 8.29
CA GLU A 304 0.57 -21.38 9.16
C GLU A 304 1.04 -22.67 8.49
N MET A 305 2.35 -22.92 8.60
CA MET A 305 3.04 -24.06 7.98
C MET A 305 3.18 -25.24 8.95
N SER A 306 3.54 -26.41 8.45
CA SER A 306 3.86 -27.59 9.26
C SER A 306 5.08 -27.34 10.18
N LYS A 307 5.22 -28.16 11.24
CA LYS A 307 6.34 -28.02 12.18
C LYS A 307 7.67 -28.32 11.50
N GLU A 308 7.67 -29.32 10.63
CA GLU A 308 8.81 -29.76 9.86
C GLU A 308 9.30 -28.65 8.92
N PHE A 309 8.37 -27.92 8.29
CA PHE A 309 8.70 -26.75 7.48
C PHE A 309 9.32 -25.63 8.32
N ILE A 310 8.74 -25.33 9.49
CA ILE A 310 9.26 -24.29 10.40
C ILE A 310 10.66 -24.66 10.88
N GLU A 311 10.93 -25.92 11.24
CA GLU A 311 12.28 -26.34 11.65
C GLU A 311 13.31 -26.15 10.54
N ALA A 312 12.96 -26.50 9.31
CA ALA A 312 13.83 -26.32 8.15
C ALA A 312 13.99 -24.83 7.77
N GLU A 313 12.94 -24.02 7.88
CA GLU A 313 12.96 -22.56 7.74
C GLU A 313 13.91 -21.91 8.76
N MET A 314 13.83 -22.30 10.04
CA MET A 314 14.69 -21.79 11.09
C MET A 314 16.16 -22.19 10.86
N LYS A 315 16.42 -23.41 10.38
CA LYS A 315 17.77 -23.83 9.99
C LYS A 315 18.33 -22.95 8.85
N LEU A 316 17.53 -22.69 7.82
CA LEU A 316 17.90 -21.80 6.72
C LEU A 316 18.22 -20.39 7.24
N PHE A 317 17.40 -19.83 8.12
CA PHE A 317 17.66 -18.50 8.69
C PHE A 317 18.93 -18.44 9.53
N MET A 318 19.27 -19.51 10.27
CA MET A 318 20.54 -19.59 10.99
C MET A 318 21.75 -19.57 10.05
N GLU A 319 21.68 -20.32 8.94
CA GLU A 319 22.74 -20.34 7.93
C GLU A 319 22.89 -18.96 7.27
N GLN A 320 21.78 -18.31 6.92
CA GLN A 320 21.79 -16.97 6.34
C GLN A 320 22.28 -15.91 7.33
N ALA A 321 21.87 -15.95 8.59
CA ALA A 321 22.24 -14.97 9.62
C ALA A 321 23.77 -14.86 9.81
N ARG A 322 24.50 -15.97 9.66
CA ARG A 322 25.98 -15.98 9.71
C ARG A 322 26.63 -15.23 8.54
N GLU A 323 25.98 -15.20 7.38
CA GLU A 323 26.54 -14.63 6.17
C GLU A 323 26.12 -13.19 5.89
N VAL A 324 24.87 -12.85 6.19
CA VAL A 324 24.27 -11.55 5.83
C VAL A 324 24.64 -10.47 6.83
N ASP A 325 24.66 -9.23 6.35
CA ASP A 325 25.00 -8.07 7.18
C ASP A 325 23.73 -7.33 7.66
N ILE A 326 22.62 -7.45 6.92
CA ILE A 326 21.32 -6.85 7.29
C ILE A 326 20.20 -7.86 7.12
N ILE A 327 19.26 -7.92 8.08
CA ILE A 327 18.01 -8.67 7.97
C ILE A 327 16.82 -7.71 8.10
N ILE A 328 15.87 -7.79 7.18
CA ILE A 328 14.61 -7.04 7.24
C ILE A 328 13.47 -8.06 7.32
N THR A 329 12.68 -8.02 8.41
CA THR A 329 11.56 -8.95 8.61
C THR A 329 10.23 -8.24 8.42
N THR A 330 9.34 -8.83 7.63
CA THR A 330 8.03 -8.26 7.29
C THR A 330 6.89 -9.27 7.43
N ALA A 331 7.11 -10.38 8.14
CA ALA A 331 6.15 -11.46 8.24
C ALA A 331 5.05 -11.09 9.25
N LEU A 332 3.85 -10.81 8.74
CA LEU A 332 2.69 -10.43 9.54
C LEU A 332 1.42 -11.09 9.01
N ILE A 333 0.73 -11.80 9.90
CA ILE A 333 -0.60 -12.37 9.64
C ILE A 333 -1.63 -11.50 10.37
N PRO A 334 -2.60 -10.89 9.67
CA PRO A 334 -3.62 -10.05 10.31
C PRO A 334 -4.35 -10.77 11.45
N GLY A 335 -4.43 -10.12 12.61
CA GLY A 335 -5.13 -10.64 13.78
C GLY A 335 -4.37 -11.69 14.59
N LYS A 336 -3.16 -12.07 14.18
CA LYS A 336 -2.27 -12.95 14.94
C LYS A 336 -1.01 -12.20 15.40
N PRO A 337 -0.36 -12.65 16.49
CA PRO A 337 0.99 -12.20 16.81
C PRO A 337 1.97 -12.50 15.67
N ALA A 338 3.00 -11.67 15.54
CA ALA A 338 4.07 -11.90 14.58
C ALA A 338 4.83 -13.21 14.93
N PRO A 339 5.09 -14.09 13.94
CA PRO A 339 5.86 -15.30 14.20
C PRO A 339 7.31 -14.95 14.55
N LYS A 340 7.89 -15.65 15.51
CA LYS A 340 9.30 -15.50 15.90
C LYS A 340 10.19 -16.29 14.94
N LEU A 341 10.79 -15.58 13.99
CA LEU A 341 11.59 -16.13 12.89
C LEU A 341 13.09 -15.93 13.13
N ILE A 342 13.49 -14.92 13.90
CA ILE A 342 14.89 -14.64 14.22
C ILE A 342 15.09 -14.79 15.74
N THR A 343 15.71 -15.89 16.16
CA THR A 343 16.02 -16.15 17.58
C THR A 343 17.20 -15.33 18.06
N LYS A 344 17.34 -15.18 19.38
CA LYS A 344 18.52 -14.54 19.97
C LYS A 344 19.84 -15.24 19.60
N GLU A 345 19.83 -16.56 19.40
CA GLU A 345 21.03 -17.27 18.94
C GLU A 345 21.39 -16.90 17.49
N MET A 346 20.39 -16.73 16.62
CA MET A 346 20.62 -16.26 15.25
C MET A 346 21.18 -14.84 15.23
N VAL A 347 20.65 -13.95 16.09
CA VAL A 347 21.20 -12.58 16.23
C VAL A 347 22.66 -12.64 16.69
N ALA A 348 22.98 -13.45 17.70
CA ALA A 348 24.35 -13.60 18.20
C ALA A 348 25.32 -14.22 17.17
N ALA A 349 24.81 -15.00 16.21
CA ALA A 349 25.60 -15.59 15.14
C ALA A 349 25.90 -14.62 13.98
N MET A 350 25.24 -13.45 13.94
CA MET A 350 25.52 -12.43 12.94
C MET A 350 26.87 -11.77 13.19
N LYS A 351 27.42 -11.16 12.14
CA LYS A 351 28.65 -10.40 12.24
C LYS A 351 28.47 -9.16 13.14
N PRO A 352 29.51 -8.75 13.90
CA PRO A 352 29.50 -7.49 14.62
C PRO A 352 29.21 -6.30 13.70
N GLY A 353 28.33 -5.40 14.14
CA GLY A 353 27.88 -4.24 13.36
C GLY A 353 26.76 -4.53 12.35
N SER A 354 26.25 -5.76 12.29
CA SER A 354 25.05 -6.10 11.52
C SER A 354 23.80 -5.38 12.05
N VAL A 355 22.78 -5.28 11.21
CA VAL A 355 21.52 -4.59 11.54
C VAL A 355 20.31 -5.45 11.24
N ILE A 356 19.35 -5.49 12.16
CA ILE A 356 18.04 -6.10 11.97
C ILE A 356 16.99 -5.00 11.99
N VAL A 357 16.09 -4.98 11.01
CA VAL A 357 14.92 -4.10 10.99
C VAL A 357 13.66 -4.94 11.02
N ASP A 358 12.90 -4.82 12.11
CA ASP A 358 11.71 -5.61 12.35
C ASP A 358 10.44 -4.79 12.10
N LEU A 359 9.88 -4.92 10.88
CA LEU A 359 8.66 -4.20 10.51
C LEU A 359 7.40 -4.79 11.17
N ALA A 360 7.49 -5.95 11.81
CA ALA A 360 6.39 -6.57 12.54
C ALA A 360 6.40 -6.25 14.04
N ALA A 361 7.26 -5.33 14.50
CA ALA A 361 7.45 -4.97 15.90
C ALA A 361 6.14 -4.64 16.65
N GLU A 362 5.18 -3.97 16.00
CA GLU A 362 3.89 -3.63 16.62
C GLU A 362 3.03 -4.84 16.97
N ALA A 363 3.17 -5.93 16.22
CA ALA A 363 2.44 -7.17 16.45
C ALA A 363 3.25 -8.18 17.28
N GLY A 364 4.29 -7.71 17.98
CA GLY A 364 5.18 -8.52 18.80
C GLY A 364 6.58 -8.73 18.21
N GLY A 365 6.80 -8.44 16.93
CA GLY A 365 8.09 -8.55 16.24
C GLY A 365 8.45 -9.96 15.78
N ASN A 366 9.11 -10.08 14.61
CA ASN A 366 9.67 -11.34 14.14
C ASN A 366 10.99 -11.72 14.81
N CYS A 367 11.71 -10.76 15.38
CA CYS A 367 12.94 -11.01 16.11
C CYS A 367 12.67 -11.07 17.63
N GLU A 368 13.30 -12.01 18.33
CA GLU A 368 13.20 -12.15 19.78
C GLU A 368 13.91 -11.05 20.56
N ALA A 369 14.86 -10.35 19.95
CA ALA A 369 15.57 -9.21 20.53
C ALA A 369 14.86 -7.87 20.27
N THR A 370 13.76 -7.87 19.52
CA THR A 370 12.98 -6.67 19.23
C THR A 370 12.29 -6.15 20.49
N ILE A 371 12.53 -4.89 20.82
CA ILE A 371 11.71 -4.12 21.75
C ILE A 371 10.87 -3.14 20.92
N PRO A 372 9.54 -3.29 20.87
CA PRO A 372 8.69 -2.44 20.05
C PRO A 372 8.84 -0.96 20.36
N GLY A 373 9.06 -0.14 19.32
CA GLY A 373 9.24 1.30 19.43
C GLY A 373 10.67 1.75 19.75
N GLU A 374 11.59 0.82 20.00
CA GLU A 374 12.95 1.14 20.40
C GLU A 374 13.99 0.71 19.36
N LEU A 375 15.14 1.39 19.41
CA LEU A 375 16.38 0.93 18.80
C LEU A 375 17.24 0.33 19.89
N THR A 376 17.50 -0.97 19.81
CA THR A 376 18.25 -1.70 20.82
C THR A 376 19.52 -2.28 20.21
N LYS A 377 20.47 -2.61 21.08
CA LYS A 377 21.63 -3.42 20.70
C LYS A 377 21.53 -4.75 21.43
N PHE A 378 21.61 -5.83 20.68
CA PHE A 378 21.78 -7.17 21.23
C PHE A 378 23.19 -7.63 20.87
N GLN A 379 24.08 -7.65 21.87
CA GLN A 379 25.53 -7.78 21.66
C GLN A 379 26.03 -6.70 20.69
N ASP A 380 26.68 -7.09 19.59
CA ASP A 380 27.21 -6.19 18.58
C ASP A 380 26.24 -5.91 17.41
N VAL A 381 25.00 -6.42 17.48
CA VAL A 381 23.98 -6.25 16.43
C VAL A 381 22.98 -5.20 16.85
N THR A 382 22.69 -4.27 15.92
CA THR A 382 21.64 -3.27 16.13
C THR A 382 20.28 -3.84 15.70
N VAL A 383 19.27 -3.76 16.58
CA VAL A 383 17.92 -4.24 16.32
C VAL A 383 16.96 -3.04 16.35
N ILE A 384 16.29 -2.79 15.23
CA ILE A 384 15.40 -1.65 15.03
C ILE A 384 13.96 -2.16 15.06
N GLY A 385 13.26 -1.88 16.17
CA GLY A 385 11.83 -2.16 16.37
C GLY A 385 10.94 -0.93 16.23
N MET A 386 11.47 0.16 15.67
CA MET A 386 10.74 1.42 15.53
C MET A 386 9.63 1.36 14.48
N ARG A 387 8.56 2.12 14.73
CA ARG A 387 7.43 2.23 13.81
C ARG A 387 7.78 3.05 12.56
N LEU A 388 7.81 2.38 11.42
CA LEU A 388 7.87 2.97 10.08
C LEU A 388 6.50 2.70 9.42
N PRO A 389 5.66 3.71 9.15
CA PRO A 389 5.99 4.92 8.40
C PRO A 389 5.55 6.19 9.12
N SER A 390 6.49 6.83 9.83
CA SER A 390 6.32 8.22 10.30
C SER A 390 6.93 9.22 9.29
N VAL A 391 6.98 8.83 8.00
CA VAL A 391 7.67 9.54 6.93
C VAL A 391 6.64 10.14 5.96
N LYS A 392 6.96 11.34 5.50
CA LYS A 392 6.22 12.18 4.54
C LYS A 392 5.94 11.50 3.22
#